data_AF-A0A5C3QGE2-F1
#
_entry.id   AF-A0A5C3QGE2-F1
#
_cell.length_a   1.000
_cell.length_b   1.000
_cell.length_c   1.000
_cell.angle_alpha   90.00
_cell.angle_beta   90.00
_cell.angle_gamma   90.00
#
_symmetry.space_group_name_H-M   'P 1'
#
loop_
_entity.id
_entity.type
_entity.pdbx_description
1 polymer ?
#
loop_
_entity_poly.entity_id
_entity_poly.type
_entity_poly.pdbx_seq_one_letter_code
_entity_poly.pdbx_strand_id
1 'polypeptide(L)'
;DVLAVIHAKLHERITHADWAVLSKKEEVGVAKAYTRRCKNAGGARETVERASGVRRVDYLMGRVRFMGLEWVGDGGVRLITA
;
A
#
# COMPACT_ATOMS: atom_id res chain seq x y z
N ASP A 1 -12.32 8.72 -12.89
CA ASP A 1 -12.96 8.23 -11.64
C ASP A 1 -11.95 8.34 -10.49
N VAL A 2 -12.32 8.98 -9.38
CA VAL A 2 -11.40 9.26 -8.26
C VAL A 2 -10.94 7.97 -7.58
N LEU A 3 -11.84 6.99 -7.43
CA LEU A 3 -11.51 5.71 -6.81
C LEU A 3 -10.55 4.90 -7.68
N ALA A 4 -10.71 4.95 -9.00
CA ALA A 4 -9.78 4.33 -9.94
C ALA A 4 -8.37 4.93 -9.84
N VAL A 5 -8.26 6.25 -9.67
CA VAL A 5 -6.96 6.92 -9.48
C VAL A 5 -6.34 6.52 -8.14
N ILE A 6 -7.10 6.52 -7.05
CA ILE A 6 -6.62 6.08 -5.73
C ILE A 6 -6.13 4.63 -5.81
N HIS A 7 -6.92 3.75 -6.41
CA HIS A 7 -6.56 2.35 -6.60
C HIS A 7 -5.25 2.21 -7.38
N ALA A 8 -5.12 2.88 -8.52
CA ALA A 8 -3.90 2.87 -9.32
C ALA A 8 -2.68 3.38 -8.52
N LYS A 9 -2.84 4.50 -7.80
CA LYS A 9 -1.77 5.10 -6.98
C LYS A 9 -1.34 4.23 -5.81
N LEU A 10 -2.27 3.51 -5.17
CA LEU A 10 -1.95 2.57 -4.10
C LEU A 10 -1.21 1.33 -4.62
N HIS A 11 -1.40 0.97 -5.89
CA HIS A 11 -0.71 -0.15 -6.53
C HIS A 11 0.67 0.22 -7.12
N GLU A 12 1.11 1.47 -7.00
CA GLU A 12 2.48 1.86 -7.36
C GLU A 12 3.51 1.29 -6.38
N ARG A 13 4.67 0.90 -6.90
CA ARG A 13 5.83 0.45 -6.10
C ARG A 13 6.37 1.62 -5.28
N ILE A 14 6.82 1.34 -4.07
CA ILE A 14 7.48 2.34 -3.24
C ILE A 14 8.92 2.61 -3.71
N THR A 15 9.45 3.75 -3.31
CA THR A 15 10.87 4.09 -3.49
C THR A 15 11.70 3.57 -2.31
N HIS A 16 13.03 3.54 -2.46
CA HIS A 16 13.94 3.24 -1.34
C HIS A 16 13.87 4.29 -0.23
N ALA A 17 13.60 5.56 -0.57
CA ALA A 17 13.42 6.63 0.40
C ALA A 17 12.17 6.40 1.26
N ASP A 18 11.06 5.97 0.65
CA ASP A 18 9.82 5.61 1.36
C ASP A 18 10.03 4.46 2.36
N TRP A 19 10.95 3.53 2.05
CA TRP A 19 11.30 2.45 2.96
C TRP A 19 12.21 2.92 4.10
N ALA A 20 13.19 3.77 3.79
CA ALA A 20 14.20 4.22 4.75
C ALA A 20 13.63 5.03 5.92
N VAL A 21 12.46 5.65 5.76
CA VAL A 21 11.78 6.41 6.81
C VAL A 21 11.00 5.53 7.81
N LEU A 22 10.83 4.24 7.52
CA LEU A 22 10.07 3.33 8.37
C LEU A 22 10.84 2.95 9.63
N SER A 23 10.16 2.94 10.77
CA SER A 23 10.66 2.28 11.97
C SER A 23 10.69 0.76 11.78
N LYS A 24 11.48 0.06 12.61
CA LYS A 24 11.57 -1.42 12.52
C LYS A 24 10.22 -2.12 12.69
N LYS A 25 9.32 -1.56 13.49
CA LYS A 25 7.96 -2.07 13.69
C LYS A 25 7.12 -1.92 12.42
N GLU A 26 7.24 -0.79 11.75
CA GLU A 26 6.53 -0.53 10.50
C GLU A 26 7.05 -1.42 9.37
N GLU A 27 8.37 -1.59 9.24
CA GLU A 27 8.97 -2.52 8.27
C GLU A 27 8.36 -3.92 8.40
N VAL A 28 8.24 -4.44 9.63
CA VAL A 28 7.64 -5.75 9.89
C VAL A 28 6.17 -5.78 9.50
N GLY A 29 5.42 -4.70 9.77
CA GLY A 29 4.01 -4.56 9.38
C GLY A 29 3.83 -4.57 7.86
N VAL A 30 4.62 -3.76 7.15
CA VAL A 30 4.61 -3.67 5.69
C VAL A 30 5.04 -5.00 5.05
N ALA A 31 6.10 -5.63 5.56
CA ALA A 31 6.56 -6.93 5.05
C ALA A 31 5.50 -8.04 5.20
N LYS A 32 4.76 -8.04 6.32
CA LYS A 32 3.62 -8.96 6.52
C LYS A 32 2.49 -8.68 5.53
N ALA A 33 2.14 -7.41 5.31
CA ALA A 33 1.10 -7.01 4.36
C ALA A 33 1.47 -7.40 2.92
N TYR A 34 2.70 -7.09 2.49
CA TYR A 34 3.27 -7.52 1.21
C TYR A 34 3.19 -9.04 1.02
N THR A 35 3.63 -9.81 2.03
CA THR A 35 3.63 -11.27 1.97
C THR A 35 2.20 -11.81 1.82
N ARG A 36 1.24 -11.23 2.57
CA ARG A 36 -0.18 -11.59 2.47
C ARG A 36 -0.75 -11.29 1.08
N ARG A 37 -0.46 -10.12 0.49
CA ARG A 37 -0.89 -9.75 -0.87
C ARG A 37 -0.40 -10.78 -1.89
N CYS A 38 0.90 -11.13 -1.84
CA CYS A 38 1.48 -12.11 -2.75
C CYS A 38 0.80 -13.48 -2.62
N LYS A 39 0.61 -13.98 -1.39
CA LYS A 39 -0.05 -15.26 -1.14
C LYS A 39 -1.52 -15.27 -1.60
N ASN A 40 -2.25 -14.18 -1.36
CA ASN A 40 -3.66 -14.07 -1.74
C ASN A 40 -3.86 -14.07 -3.26
N ALA A 41 -2.85 -13.69 -4.05
CA ALA A 41 -2.94 -13.72 -5.50
C ALA A 41 -2.99 -15.15 -6.06
N GLY A 42 -2.29 -16.09 -5.40
CA GLY A 42 -2.32 -17.52 -5.69
C GLY A 42 -1.72 -17.93 -7.06
N GLY A 43 -1.29 -19.19 -7.15
CA GLY A 43 -0.84 -19.82 -8.39
C GLY A 43 0.24 -19.00 -9.12
N ALA A 44 0.13 -18.89 -10.44
CA ALA A 44 1.09 -18.15 -11.27
C ALA A 44 1.13 -16.64 -10.95
N ARG A 45 0.07 -16.07 -10.37
CA ARG A 45 0.00 -14.63 -10.03
C ARG A 45 0.82 -14.29 -8.79
N GLU A 46 1.05 -15.24 -7.88
CA GLU A 46 1.93 -15.02 -6.72
C GLU A 46 3.35 -14.62 -7.17
N THR A 47 3.90 -15.30 -8.17
CA THR A 47 5.25 -14.99 -8.70
C THR A 47 5.33 -13.57 -9.26
N VAL A 48 4.28 -13.14 -9.99
CA VAL A 48 4.18 -11.78 -10.55
C VAL A 48 4.07 -10.74 -9.43
N GLU A 49 3.24 -11.00 -8.43
CA GLU A 49 3.08 -10.09 -7.28
C GLU A 49 4.38 -9.98 -6.48
N ARG A 50 5.13 -11.07 -6.30
CA ARG A 50 6.45 -11.05 -5.67
C ARG A 50 7.46 -10.22 -6.47
N ALA A 51 7.49 -10.37 -7.79
CA ALA A 51 8.37 -9.60 -8.65
C ALA A 51 8.08 -8.09 -8.59
N SER A 52 6.83 -7.70 -8.30
CA SER A 52 6.44 -6.29 -8.19
C SER A 52 6.96 -5.59 -6.92
N GLY A 53 7.46 -6.34 -5.93
CA GLY A 53 7.97 -5.78 -4.67
C GLY A 53 6.87 -5.11 -3.83
N VAL A 54 7.29 -4.27 -2.88
CA VAL A 54 6.40 -3.56 -1.96
C VAL A 54 5.68 -2.41 -2.68
N ARG A 55 4.37 -2.30 -2.49
CA ARG A 55 3.50 -1.26 -3.04
C ARG A 55 2.96 -0.38 -1.93
N ARG A 56 2.48 0.83 -2.26
CA ARG A 56 1.89 1.74 -1.27
C ARG A 56 0.71 1.13 -0.52
N VAL A 57 -0.07 0.25 -1.15
CA VAL A 57 -1.16 -0.47 -0.49
C VAL A 57 -0.69 -1.33 0.69
N ASP A 58 0.56 -1.79 0.69
CA ASP A 58 1.11 -2.58 1.79
C ASP A 58 1.34 -1.73 3.06
N TYR A 59 1.48 -0.41 2.93
CA TYR A 59 1.62 0.53 4.05
C TYR A 59 0.33 0.68 4.84
N LEU A 60 -0.82 0.31 4.24
CA LEU A 60 -2.10 0.29 4.93
C LEU A 60 -2.19 -0.87 5.93
N MET A 61 -1.26 -1.82 5.90
CA MET A 61 -1.14 -2.95 6.84
C MET A 61 -2.43 -3.80 6.99
N GLY A 62 -3.35 -3.73 6.02
CA GLY A 62 -4.65 -4.42 6.06
C GLY A 62 -5.86 -3.54 6.38
N ARG A 63 -5.67 -2.23 6.56
CA ARG A 63 -6.77 -1.26 6.58
C ARG A 63 -7.27 -1.05 5.16
N VAL A 64 -8.22 -1.90 4.76
CA VAL A 64 -8.71 -1.98 3.37
C VAL A 64 -10.01 -1.22 3.15
N ARG A 65 -10.65 -0.72 4.22
CA ARG A 65 -11.91 -0.01 4.09
C ARG A 65 -11.66 1.47 3.86
N PHE A 66 -11.94 1.97 2.66
CA PHE A 66 -11.99 3.41 2.41
C PHE A 66 -13.11 4.04 3.23
N MET A 67 -12.77 4.98 4.09
CA MET A 67 -13.71 5.70 4.95
C MET A 67 -13.93 7.14 4.49
N GLY A 68 -13.00 7.69 3.71
CA GLY A 68 -13.11 9.05 3.18
C GLY A 68 -11.76 9.68 2.86
N LEU A 69 -11.82 10.95 2.47
CA LEU A 69 -10.68 11.83 2.28
C LEU A 69 -10.81 13.01 3.23
N GLU A 70 -9.72 13.35 3.91
CA GLU A 70 -9.63 14.55 4.75
C GLU A 70 -8.72 15.57 4.07
N TRP A 71 -9.17 16.82 3.97
CA TRP A 71 -8.34 17.90 3.47
C TRP A 71 -7.30 18.29 4.51
N VAL A 72 -6.02 18.28 4.13
CA VAL A 72 -4.90 18.61 5.03
C VAL A 72 -4.23 19.95 4.69
N GLY A 73 -4.75 20.70 3.71
CA GLY A 73 -4.16 21.96 3.24
C GLY A 73 -3.19 21.76 2.07
N ASP A 74 -2.79 22.86 1.42
CA ASP A 74 -1.77 22.90 0.36
C ASP A 74 -2.00 21.93 -0.82
N GLY A 75 -3.25 21.67 -1.20
CA GLY A 75 -3.54 20.71 -2.27
C GLY A 75 -3.56 19.25 -1.82
N GLY A 76 -3.24 18.97 -0.55
CA GLY A 76 -3.09 17.64 0.00
C GLY A 76 -4.38 17.05 0.55
N VAL A 77 -4.56 15.75 0.34
CA VAL A 77 -5.60 14.94 0.97
C VAL A 77 -5.00 13.77 1.74
N ARG A 78 -5.54 13.50 2.91
CA ARG A 78 -5.25 12.31 3.71
C ARG A 78 -6.31 11.26 3.42
N LEU A 79 -5.86 10.06 3.10
CA LEU A 79 -6.71 8.89 2.94
C LEU A 79 -7.10 8.35 4.32
N ILE A 80 -8.40 8.26 4.61
CA ILE A 80 -8.90 7.64 5.85
C ILE A 80 -9.26 6.19 5.54
N THR A 81 -8.63 5.27 6.28
CA THR A 81 -8.85 3.81 6.13
C THR A 81 -9.14 3.16 7.47
N ALA A 82 -10.10 2.23 7.51
CA ALA A 82 -10.38 1.36 8.66
C ALA A 82 -9.89 -0.07 8.42
#